data_AF-A0A3B8WGI8-F1
#
_entry.id   AF-A0A3B8WGI8-F1
#
_cell.length_a   1.000
_cell.length_b   1.000
_cell.length_c   1.000
_cell.angle_alpha   90.00
_cell.angle_beta   90.00
_cell.angle_gamma   90.00
#
_symmetry.space_group_name_H-M   'P 1'
#
loop_
_entity.id
_entity.type
_entity.pdbx_description
1 polymer ?
#
loop_
_entity_poly.entity_id
_entity_poly.type
_entity_poly.pdbx_seq_one_letter_code
_entity_poly.pdbx_strand_id
1 'polypeptide(L)'
;AFPEVLDNALKEAYAKLQAGNDQMAVAVRSSATAEDLPDASFAGQQETFLNVVGLEQVRTSVKEVFASLFNDRAISYRVHHGFDHKLVALSAGIQKMVR
;
A
#
# COMPACT_ATOMS: atom_id res chain seq x y z
N ALA A 1 14.81 4.81 4.12
CA ALA A 1 14.51 3.45 4.63
C ALA A 1 13.30 3.54 5.56
N PHE A 2 12.59 2.44 5.83
CA PHE A 2 11.52 2.47 6.83
C PHE A 2 12.10 2.64 8.24
N PRO A 3 11.34 3.19 9.21
CA PRO A 3 11.69 3.10 10.62
C PRO A 3 11.91 1.64 11.03
N GLU A 4 12.89 1.39 11.90
CA GLU A 4 13.31 0.05 12.29
C GLU A 4 12.14 -0.82 12.81
N VAL A 5 11.26 -0.21 13.61
CA VAL A 5 10.07 -0.88 14.15
C VAL A 5 9.15 -1.39 13.03
N LEU A 6 8.91 -0.58 11.99
CA LEU A 6 8.07 -0.97 10.86
C LEU A 6 8.77 -2.02 10.00
N ASP A 7 10.07 -1.86 9.76
CA ASP A 7 10.84 -2.77 8.92
C ASP A 7 10.95 -4.18 9.52
N ASN A 8 11.15 -4.26 10.84
CA ASN A 8 11.15 -5.52 11.57
C ASN A 8 9.77 -6.18 11.58
N ALA A 9 8.71 -5.42 11.86
CA ALA A 9 7.34 -5.94 11.82
C ALA A 9 6.96 -6.47 10.43
N LEU A 10 7.35 -5.75 9.36
CA LEU A 10 7.13 -6.17 7.98
C LEU A 10 7.88 -7.47 7.67
N LYS A 11 9.16 -7.55 8.06
CA LYS A 11 9.98 -8.76 7.88
C LYS A 11 9.37 -9.98 8.58
N GLU A 12 8.96 -9.83 9.84
CA GLU A 12 8.34 -10.91 10.61
C GLU A 12 7.01 -11.36 10.03
N ALA A 13 6.14 -10.42 9.65
CA ALA A 13 4.85 -10.71 9.04
C ALA A 13 5.02 -11.40 7.68
N TYR A 14 5.95 -10.92 6.85
CA TYR A 14 6.25 -11.52 5.55
C TYR A 14 6.79 -12.94 5.70
N ALA A 15 7.72 -13.18 6.63
CA ALA A 15 8.25 -14.53 6.88
C ALA A 15 7.15 -15.51 7.34
N LYS A 16 6.24 -15.07 8.21
CA LYS A 16 5.05 -15.85 8.62
C LYS A 16 4.14 -16.16 7.43
N LEU A 17 3.92 -15.16 6.55
CA LEU A 17 3.12 -15.34 5.35
C LEU A 17 3.81 -16.32 4.38
N GLN A 18 5.11 -16.17 4.18
CA GLN A 18 5.94 -16.99 3.30
C GLN A 18 5.93 -18.45 3.72
N ALA A 19 5.94 -18.74 5.02
CA ALA A 19 5.87 -20.08 5.59
C ALA A 19 6.89 -21.06 4.96
N GLY A 20 8.10 -20.58 4.68
CA GLY A 20 9.18 -21.36 4.07
C GLY A 20 9.10 -21.52 2.54
N ASN A 21 8.12 -20.93 1.86
CA ASN A 21 8.02 -20.96 0.40
C ASN A 21 8.69 -19.72 -0.23
N ASP A 22 9.92 -19.87 -0.71
CA ASP A 22 10.69 -18.81 -1.38
C ASP A 22 10.08 -18.31 -2.69
N GLN A 23 9.13 -19.05 -3.26
CA GLN A 23 8.41 -18.69 -4.49
C GLN A 23 6.98 -18.19 -4.19
N MET A 24 6.69 -17.83 -2.94
CA MET A 24 5.41 -17.26 -2.54
C MET A 24 5.30 -15.82 -3.06
N ALA A 25 4.35 -15.62 -3.98
CA ALA A 25 4.03 -14.32 -4.53
C ALA A 25 2.91 -13.64 -3.73
N VAL A 26 3.02 -12.33 -3.56
CA VAL A 26 2.00 -11.49 -2.92
C VAL A 26 1.49 -10.41 -3.86
N ALA A 27 0.28 -9.95 -3.60
CA ALA A 27 -0.23 -8.66 -4.04
C ALA A 27 0.00 -7.62 -2.93
N VAL A 28 0.43 -6.43 -3.30
CA VAL A 28 0.52 -5.25 -2.42
C VAL A 28 -0.47 -4.21 -2.93
N ARG A 29 -1.46 -3.83 -2.11
CA ARG A 29 -2.59 -2.99 -2.50
C ARG A 29 -2.73 -1.78 -1.60
N SER A 30 -2.92 -0.61 -2.19
CA SER A 30 -3.28 0.60 -1.47
C SER A 30 -4.72 0.50 -0.94
N SER A 31 -4.96 0.94 0.31
CA SER A 31 -6.30 1.13 0.88
C SER A 31 -6.32 2.43 1.68
N ALA A 32 -7.05 3.43 1.18
CA ALA A 32 -7.11 4.76 1.79
C ALA A 32 -8.33 4.91 2.70
N THR A 33 -8.17 5.60 3.83
CA THR A 33 -9.27 5.86 4.78
C THR A 33 -10.37 6.77 4.23
N ALA A 34 -10.13 7.46 3.11
CA ALA A 34 -11.07 8.36 2.47
C ALA A 34 -11.95 7.69 1.40
N GLU A 35 -11.87 6.37 1.23
CA GLU A 35 -12.65 5.57 0.27
C GLU A 35 -14.15 5.48 0.60
N ASP A 36 -14.55 5.84 1.82
CA ASP A 36 -15.93 5.73 2.30
C ASP A 36 -16.77 7.02 2.15
N LEU A 37 -16.21 8.08 1.54
CA LEU A 37 -17.00 9.29 1.26
C LEU A 37 -17.87 9.05 0.02
N PRO A 38 -19.17 9.38 0.07
CA PRO A 38 -20.14 9.05 -0.99
C PRO A 38 -19.80 9.65 -2.37
N ASP A 39 -19.03 10.73 -2.41
CA ASP A 39 -18.54 11.39 -3.64
C ASP A 39 -17.04 11.13 -3.92
N ALA A 40 -16.32 10.45 -3.03
CA ALA A 40 -14.88 10.20 -3.13
C ALA A 40 -14.54 8.75 -3.48
N SER A 41 -15.00 8.31 -4.64
CA SER A 41 -14.51 7.04 -5.15
C SER A 41 -13.07 7.23 -5.66
N PHE A 42 -12.08 6.89 -4.83
CA PHE A 42 -10.71 6.64 -5.29
C PHE A 42 -10.61 5.34 -6.14
N ALA A 43 -11.76 4.73 -6.47
CA ALA A 43 -11.82 3.56 -7.34
C ALA A 43 -11.20 3.86 -8.70
N GLY A 44 -10.23 3.04 -9.09
CA GLY A 44 -9.50 3.17 -10.36
C GLY A 44 -8.19 3.97 -10.30
N GLN A 45 -7.72 4.37 -9.11
CA GLN A 45 -6.41 5.02 -8.93
C GLN A 45 -5.47 4.28 -7.95
N GLN A 46 -5.89 3.12 -7.48
CA GLN A 46 -5.15 2.34 -6.49
C GLN A 46 -3.93 1.67 -7.12
N GLU A 47 -2.72 2.08 -6.70
CA GLU A 47 -1.51 1.35 -7.05
C GLU A 47 -1.57 -0.05 -6.44
N THR A 48 -1.62 -1.04 -7.33
CA THR A 48 -1.61 -2.45 -6.98
C THR A 48 -0.42 -3.10 -7.67
N PHE A 49 0.42 -3.74 -6.87
CA PHE A 49 1.55 -4.53 -7.34
C PHE A 49 1.18 -5.99 -7.21
N LEU A 50 1.21 -6.73 -8.33
CA LEU A 50 0.92 -8.16 -8.37
C LEU A 50 2.20 -8.96 -8.56
N ASN A 51 2.17 -10.24 -8.19
CA ASN A 51 3.28 -11.18 -8.38
C ASN A 51 4.60 -10.73 -7.74
N VAL A 52 4.53 -10.02 -6.61
CA VAL A 52 5.71 -9.54 -5.89
C VAL A 52 6.33 -10.70 -5.11
N VAL A 53 7.62 -10.96 -5.32
CA VAL A 53 8.34 -12.07 -4.68
C VAL A 53 9.56 -11.54 -3.94
N GLY A 54 9.75 -11.98 -2.69
CA GLY A 54 10.86 -11.60 -1.84
C GLY A 54 10.64 -10.32 -1.05
N LEU A 55 11.26 -10.26 0.14
CA LEU A 55 11.08 -9.18 1.10
C LEU A 55 11.48 -7.80 0.56
N GLU A 56 12.58 -7.72 -0.19
CA GLU A 56 13.04 -6.43 -0.76
C GLU A 56 12.04 -5.86 -1.75
N GLN A 57 11.43 -6.72 -2.57
CA GLN A 57 10.44 -6.28 -3.56
C GLN A 57 9.13 -5.87 -2.88
N VAL A 58 8.75 -6.55 -1.80
CA VAL A 58 7.64 -6.12 -0.92
C VAL A 58 7.93 -4.76 -0.30
N ARG A 59 9.14 -4.52 0.24
CA ARG A 59 9.54 -3.23 0.80
C ARG A 59 9.41 -2.11 -0.21
N THR A 60 9.88 -2.34 -1.44
CA THR A 60 9.76 -1.36 -2.54
C THR A 60 8.30 -1.09 -2.88
N SER A 61 7.50 -2.14 -3.07
CA SER A 61 6.07 -2.01 -3.40
C SER A 61 5.29 -1.25 -2.33
N VAL A 62 5.58 -1.46 -1.04
CA VAL A 62 4.95 -0.71 0.06
C VAL A 62 5.34 0.78 0.02
N LYS A 63 6.59 1.11 -0.34
CA LYS A 63 6.99 2.51 -0.51
C LYS A 63 6.27 3.17 -1.67
N GLU A 64 6.12 2.46 -2.79
CA GLU A 64 5.39 2.96 -3.96
C GLU A 64 3.91 3.19 -3.62
N VAL A 65 3.28 2.25 -2.92
CA VAL A 65 1.93 2.45 -2.36
C VAL A 65 1.86 3.72 -1.53
N PHE A 66 2.77 3.95 -0.57
CA PHE A 66 2.76 5.19 0.22
C PHE A 66 3.05 6.45 -0.61
N ALA A 67 3.90 6.36 -1.63
CA ALA A 67 4.18 7.47 -2.53
C ALA A 67 2.96 7.84 -3.39
N SER A 68 2.12 6.86 -3.74
CA SER A 68 0.92 7.09 -4.56
C SER A 68 -0.09 8.06 -3.91
N LEU A 69 -0.06 8.20 -2.58
CA LEU A 69 -0.86 9.20 -1.86
C LEU A 69 -0.50 10.65 -2.24
N PHE A 70 0.69 10.88 -2.79
CA PHE A 70 1.23 12.18 -3.16
C PHE A 70 1.27 12.41 -4.68
N ASN A 71 0.62 11.57 -5.48
CA ASN A 71 0.52 11.84 -6.91
C ASN A 71 -0.35 13.10 -7.16
N ASP A 72 -0.15 13.75 -8.32
CA ASP A 72 -0.83 15.00 -8.69
C ASP A 72 -2.36 14.90 -8.59
N ARG A 73 -2.88 13.70 -8.82
CA ARG A 73 -4.31 13.41 -8.80
C ARG A 73 -4.88 13.38 -7.39
N ALA A 74 -4.17 12.76 -6.45
CA ALA A 74 -4.51 12.74 -5.03
C ALA A 74 -4.38 14.15 -4.43
N ILE A 75 -3.39 14.93 -4.87
CA ILE A 75 -3.24 16.34 -4.47
C ILE A 75 -4.42 17.17 -5.01
N SER A 76 -4.71 17.09 -6.31
CA SER A 76 -5.81 17.82 -6.96
C SER A 76 -7.16 17.48 -6.32
N TYR A 77 -7.42 16.19 -6.05
CA TYR A 77 -8.63 15.74 -5.39
C TYR A 77 -8.82 16.38 -3.99
N ARG A 78 -7.76 16.39 -3.17
CA ARG A 78 -7.78 17.00 -1.83
C ARG A 78 -8.02 18.50 -1.88
N VAL A 79 -7.37 19.19 -2.82
CA VAL A 79 -7.55 20.64 -3.03
C VAL A 79 -8.99 20.96 -3.46
N HIS A 80 -9.56 20.18 -4.38
CA HIS A 80 -10.92 20.40 -4.87
C HIS A 80 -12.02 20.14 -3.83
N HIS A 81 -11.79 19.22 -2.88
CA HIS A 81 -12.77 18.87 -1.84
C HIS A 81 -12.52 19.57 -0.49
N GLY A 82 -11.51 20.44 -0.40
CA GLY A 82 -11.22 21.20 0.83
C GLY A 82 -10.75 20.35 2.01
N PHE A 83 -10.21 19.15 1.76
CA PHE A 83 -9.69 18.28 2.83
C PHE A 83 -8.33 18.79 3.32
N ASP A 84 -8.16 18.86 4.64
CA ASP A 84 -6.86 19.16 5.25
C ASP A 84 -5.87 18.05 4.86
N HIS A 85 -4.71 18.44 4.32
CA HIS A 85 -3.70 17.54 3.75
C HIS A 85 -3.15 16.53 4.79
N LYS A 86 -3.38 16.79 6.08
CA LYS A 86 -2.89 15.99 7.20
C LYS A 86 -3.82 14.84 7.63
N LEU A 87 -5.03 14.72 7.07
CA LEU A 87 -6.05 13.77 7.54
C LEU A 87 -6.21 12.51 6.68
N VAL A 88 -5.50 12.39 5.56
CA VAL A 88 -5.59 11.19 4.71
C VAL A 88 -4.45 10.23 5.03
N ALA A 89 -4.79 9.10 5.64
CA ALA A 89 -3.86 8.00 5.85
C ALA A 89 -4.06 6.93 4.77
N LEU A 90 -2.99 6.23 4.44
CA LEU A 90 -3.00 5.12 3.51
C LEU A 90 -2.44 3.86 4.18
N SER A 91 -3.15 2.76 4.02
CA SER A 91 -2.72 1.41 4.39
C SER A 91 -2.20 0.66 3.17
N ALA A 92 -1.18 -0.18 3.36
CA ALA A 92 -0.68 -1.10 2.34
C ALA A 92 -1.06 -2.54 2.73
N GLY A 93 -2.04 -3.11 2.06
CA GLY A 93 -2.47 -4.49 2.26
C GLY A 93 -1.57 -5.47 1.50
N ILE A 94 -1.00 -6.45 2.20
CA ILE A 94 -0.16 -7.50 1.61
C ILE A 94 -0.90 -8.83 1.68
N GLN A 95 -1.19 -9.44 0.53
CA GLN A 95 -2.00 -10.66 0.44
C GLN A 95 -1.32 -11.71 -0.43
N LYS A 96 -1.37 -12.98 -0.04
CA LYS A 96 -0.93 -14.09 -0.92
C LYS A 96 -1.70 -14.06 -2.24
N MET A 97 -0.98 -14.27 -3.35
CA MET A 97 -1.61 -14.49 -4.64
C MET A 97 -2.36 -15.83 -4.64
N VAL A 98 -3.55 -15.83 -5.21
CA VAL A 98 -4.33 -17.05 -5.51
C VAL A 98 -3.84 -17.60 -6.85
N ARG A 99 -3.76 -18.92 -6.98
CA ARG A 99 -3.48 -19.63 -8.24
C ARG A 99 -4.72 -20.39 -8.67
#